data_AF-A0A1R1XYN1-F1
#
_entry.id   AF-A0A1R1XYN1-F1
#
_cell.length_a   1.000
_cell.length_b   1.000
_cell.length_c   1.000
_cell.angle_alpha   90.00
_cell.angle_beta   90.00
_cell.angle_gamma   90.00
#
_symmetry.space_group_name_H-M   'P 1'
#
loop_
_entity.id
_entity.type
_entity.pdbx_description
1 polymer ?
#
loop_
_entity_poly.entity_id
_entity_poly.type
_entity_poly.pdbx_seq_one_letter_code
_entity_poly.pdbx_strand_id
1 'polypeptide(L)'
;MDQQQNQPQENTMSPEQDQNPFRAATPSLTNNIKLPDATKFDGTVSEYQFFLKNMSIFFYSSPELFAADKSKILYIGTHLLGTASDWFGTLVLQQAPCLQNYEAFITEFGNNFSDPSHSIKVRGLIRKCRQGPISVIAYATEFRSLARDSGFDNTALVDQFLRGLSPKIMQYLMVTDLPDSLEDTIKISVRVDNRIYTVDQINGDQILERSRNPFARQAHINQPISE
;
A
#
# COMPACT_ATOMS: atom_id res chain seq x y z
N MET A 1 38.00 -45.92 53.64
CA MET A 1 36.58 -46.03 53.23
C MET A 1 36.52 -45.72 51.77
N ASP A 2 36.14 -46.74 51.03
CA ASP A 2 36.01 -46.81 49.59
C ASP A 2 35.08 -45.74 49.02
N GLN A 3 35.44 -45.18 47.86
CA GLN A 3 34.54 -45.19 46.71
C GLN A 3 35.27 -44.84 45.42
N GLN A 4 35.03 -45.71 44.46
CA GLN A 4 35.46 -45.76 43.07
C GLN A 4 34.36 -45.11 42.22
N GLN A 5 34.69 -44.33 41.18
CA GLN A 5 33.92 -44.36 39.92
C GLN A 5 34.53 -43.52 38.78
N ASN A 6 34.93 -44.26 37.73
CA ASN A 6 34.66 -44.06 36.30
C ASN A 6 34.80 -42.67 35.65
N GLN A 7 35.75 -42.59 34.71
CA GLN A 7 35.53 -41.98 33.39
C GLN A 7 34.55 -42.83 32.57
N PRO A 8 33.86 -42.23 31.59
CA PRO A 8 34.35 -42.39 30.21
C PRO A 8 34.35 -41.09 29.37
N GLN A 9 35.17 -41.17 28.33
CA GLN A 9 35.40 -40.24 27.22
C GLN A 9 34.10 -39.69 26.61
N GLU A 10 34.02 -38.37 26.45
CA GLU A 10 33.15 -37.75 25.45
C GLU A 10 33.97 -37.31 24.26
N ASN A 11 33.58 -37.88 23.12
CA ASN A 11 34.19 -37.74 21.81
C ASN A 11 34.10 -36.28 21.32
N THR A 12 35.24 -35.75 20.90
CA THR A 12 35.35 -34.71 19.89
C THR A 12 34.61 -35.14 18.62
N MET A 13 33.45 -34.54 18.35
CA MET A 13 32.83 -34.55 17.03
C MET A 13 32.97 -33.15 16.41
N SER A 14 33.86 -33.07 15.42
CA SER A 14 33.90 -32.01 14.42
C SER A 14 32.54 -31.95 13.69
N PRO A 15 32.02 -30.76 13.32
CA PRO A 15 30.92 -30.69 12.37
C PRO A 15 31.49 -31.01 10.98
N GLU A 16 31.23 -32.23 10.50
CA GLU A 16 31.44 -32.59 9.10
C GLU A 16 30.60 -31.69 8.20
N GLN A 17 31.29 -31.09 7.24
CA GLN A 17 30.71 -30.28 6.19
C GLN A 17 29.88 -31.18 5.27
N ASP A 18 28.56 -31.03 5.31
CA ASP A 18 27.65 -31.54 4.28
C ASP A 18 27.90 -30.82 2.94
N GLN A 19 28.97 -31.18 2.24
CA GLN A 19 29.17 -30.82 0.83
C GLN A 19 28.70 -31.98 -0.05
N ASN A 20 27.40 -32.05 -0.29
CA ASN A 20 26.87 -32.88 -1.37
C ASN A 20 27.12 -32.17 -2.72
N PRO A 21 27.98 -32.70 -3.62
CA PRO A 21 28.33 -32.05 -4.89
C PRO A 21 27.21 -32.09 -5.94
N PHE A 22 26.07 -32.74 -5.65
CA PHE A 22 24.99 -32.98 -6.61
C PHE A 22 23.63 -32.43 -6.18
N ARG A 23 23.59 -31.41 -5.31
CA ARG A 23 22.35 -30.62 -5.17
C ARG A 23 22.20 -29.76 -6.41
N ALA A 24 21.63 -30.35 -7.48
CA ALA A 24 21.04 -29.59 -8.55
C ALA A 24 20.17 -28.51 -7.90
N ALA A 25 20.45 -27.25 -8.19
CA ALA A 25 19.64 -26.14 -7.72
C ALA A 25 18.20 -26.46 -8.13
N THR A 26 17.36 -26.82 -7.15
CA THR A 26 15.93 -26.91 -7.38
C THR A 26 15.52 -25.58 -7.98
N PRO A 27 14.97 -25.52 -9.20
CA PRO A 27 14.48 -24.26 -9.74
C PRO A 27 13.46 -23.75 -8.72
N SER A 28 13.78 -22.63 -8.08
CA SER A 28 12.86 -21.97 -7.19
C SER A 28 11.56 -21.78 -7.96
N LEU A 29 10.43 -22.20 -7.37
CA LEU A 29 9.08 -22.02 -7.91
C LEU A 29 8.74 -20.54 -8.19
N THR A 30 9.62 -19.61 -7.81
CA THR A 30 9.47 -18.15 -7.95
C THR A 30 9.67 -17.61 -9.37
N ASN A 31 10.18 -18.39 -10.33
CA ASN A 31 10.54 -17.89 -11.68
C ASN A 31 9.48 -18.08 -12.78
N ASN A 32 8.25 -18.48 -12.46
CA ASN A 32 7.21 -18.66 -13.48
C ASN A 32 6.31 -17.43 -13.74
N ILE A 33 6.54 -16.31 -13.05
CA ILE A 33 5.82 -15.06 -13.33
C ILE A 33 6.56 -14.33 -14.45
N LYS A 34 6.02 -14.38 -15.67
CA LYS A 34 6.52 -13.57 -16.78
C LYS A 34 6.05 -12.13 -16.59
N LEU A 35 6.95 -11.26 -16.15
CA LEU A 35 6.69 -9.83 -16.13
C LEU A 35 6.65 -9.26 -17.56
N PRO A 36 5.89 -8.18 -17.80
CA PRO A 36 6.02 -7.42 -19.03
C PRO A 36 7.44 -6.85 -19.14
N ASP A 37 7.81 -6.38 -20.33
CA ASP A 37 9.11 -5.73 -20.51
C ASP A 37 9.21 -4.49 -19.62
N ALA A 38 10.39 -4.30 -19.05
CA ALA A 38 10.68 -3.15 -18.23
C ALA A 38 10.58 -1.86 -19.06
N THR A 39 9.93 -0.86 -18.47
CA THR A 39 9.76 0.46 -19.11
C THR A 39 11.12 1.12 -19.27
N LYS A 40 11.32 1.82 -20.40
CA LYS A 40 12.51 2.63 -20.63
C LYS A 40 12.26 4.09 -20.28
N PHE A 41 13.31 4.82 -19.91
CA PHE A 41 13.21 6.22 -19.49
C PHE A 41 14.26 7.09 -20.16
N ASP A 42 13.83 8.13 -20.86
CA ASP A 42 14.71 9.03 -21.63
C ASP A 42 15.11 10.31 -20.88
N GLY A 43 14.53 10.54 -19.70
CA GLY A 43 14.68 11.78 -18.92
C GLY A 43 13.41 12.63 -18.82
N THR A 44 12.30 12.20 -19.44
CA THR A 44 11.04 12.95 -19.42
C THR A 44 10.45 13.07 -18.01
N VAL A 45 10.44 14.28 -17.45
CA VAL A 45 10.05 14.57 -16.05
C VAL A 45 8.68 13.97 -15.64
N SER A 46 7.68 13.99 -16.52
CA SER A 46 6.34 13.43 -16.22
C SER A 46 6.33 11.91 -16.07
N GLU A 47 7.33 11.21 -16.60
CA GLU A 47 7.41 9.74 -16.58
C GLU A 47 8.28 9.21 -15.44
N TYR A 48 9.08 10.06 -14.80
CA TYR A 48 10.04 9.69 -13.74
C TYR A 48 9.41 8.82 -12.64
N GLN A 49 8.26 9.25 -12.11
CA GLN A 49 7.56 8.52 -11.03
C GLN A 49 7.01 7.17 -11.51
N PHE A 50 6.55 7.09 -12.76
CA PHE A 50 6.07 5.83 -13.34
C PHE A 50 7.22 4.85 -13.53
N PHE A 51 8.35 5.33 -14.07
CA PHE A 51 9.55 4.53 -14.26
C PHE A 51 10.07 3.94 -12.94
N LEU A 52 10.22 4.74 -11.87
CA LEU A 52 10.67 4.21 -10.57
C LEU A 52 9.73 3.17 -9.97
N LYS A 53 8.41 3.37 -10.10
CA LYS A 53 7.41 2.38 -9.68
C LYS A 53 7.55 1.08 -10.47
N ASN A 54 7.78 1.17 -11.79
CA ASN A 54 8.04 0.01 -12.63
C ASN A 54 9.30 -0.74 -12.18
N MET A 55 10.43 -0.05 -11.98
CA MET A 55 11.67 -0.66 -11.48
C MET A 55 11.49 -1.36 -10.12
N SER A 56 10.72 -0.74 -9.21
CA SER A 56 10.44 -1.31 -7.88
C SER A 56 9.68 -2.64 -7.96
N ILE A 57 8.82 -2.83 -8.97
CA ILE A 57 8.10 -4.09 -9.19
C ILE A 57 9.07 -5.22 -9.56
N PHE A 58 10.06 -4.95 -10.43
CA PHE A 58 11.08 -5.93 -10.78
C PHE A 58 11.98 -6.28 -9.59
N PHE A 59 12.32 -5.29 -8.76
CA PHE A 59 13.11 -5.54 -7.55
C PHE A 59 12.35 -6.40 -6.55
N TYR A 60 11.05 -6.15 -6.41
CA TYR A 60 10.16 -6.93 -5.56
C TYR A 60 9.94 -8.36 -6.10
N SER A 61 9.83 -8.55 -7.41
CA SER A 61 9.57 -9.86 -8.00
C SER A 61 10.78 -10.81 -7.94
N SER A 62 11.98 -10.26 -7.85
CA SER A 62 13.23 -11.03 -7.95
C SER A 62 14.25 -10.59 -6.90
N PRO A 63 13.92 -10.72 -5.59
CA PRO A 63 14.76 -10.19 -4.51
C PRO A 63 16.18 -10.75 -4.53
N GLU A 64 16.35 -12.01 -4.93
CA GLU A 64 17.67 -12.65 -5.05
C GLU A 64 18.56 -11.99 -6.11
N LEU A 65 17.98 -11.58 -7.25
CA LEU A 65 18.72 -10.91 -8.33
C LEU A 65 19.12 -9.48 -7.93
N PHE A 66 18.28 -8.84 -7.12
CA PHE A 66 18.41 -7.45 -6.70
C PHE A 66 18.85 -7.31 -5.24
N ALA A 67 19.51 -8.33 -4.67
CA ALA A 67 20.00 -8.29 -3.29
C ALA A 67 21.07 -7.22 -3.09
N ALA A 68 21.91 -6.98 -4.10
CA ALA A 68 22.93 -5.94 -4.10
C ALA A 68 22.40 -4.63 -4.70
N ASP A 69 22.73 -3.51 -4.07
CA ASP A 69 22.39 -2.17 -4.56
C ASP A 69 22.92 -1.92 -5.98
N LYS A 70 24.15 -2.38 -6.26
CA LYS A 70 24.75 -2.29 -7.58
C LYS A 70 23.91 -2.98 -8.66
N SER A 71 23.26 -4.10 -8.35
CA SER A 71 22.37 -4.80 -9.29
C SER A 71 21.13 -3.95 -9.63
N LYS A 72 20.54 -3.29 -8.62
CA LYS A 72 19.40 -2.38 -8.84
C LYS A 72 19.80 -1.18 -9.68
N ILE A 73 20.92 -0.55 -9.34
CA ILE A 73 21.45 0.63 -10.05
C ILE A 73 21.77 0.28 -11.50
N LEU A 74 22.46 -0.84 -11.72
CA LEU A 74 22.77 -1.30 -13.08
C LEU A 74 21.51 -1.57 -13.89
N TYR A 75 20.51 -2.22 -13.28
CA TYR A 75 19.25 -2.49 -13.96
C TYR A 75 18.49 -1.21 -14.33
N ILE A 76 18.48 -0.20 -13.45
CA ILE A 76 17.96 1.12 -13.82
C ILE A 76 18.75 1.66 -15.01
N GLY A 77 20.08 1.68 -14.91
CA GLY A 77 20.97 2.22 -15.94
C GLY A 77 20.78 1.61 -17.33
N THR A 78 20.57 0.29 -17.41
CA THR A 78 20.34 -0.40 -18.70
C THR A 78 18.98 -0.11 -19.33
N HIS A 79 18.04 0.49 -18.59
CA HIS A 79 16.73 0.91 -19.08
C HIS A 79 16.64 2.42 -19.33
N LEU A 80 17.75 3.14 -19.19
CA LEU A 80 17.83 4.55 -19.54
C LEU A 80 18.08 4.73 -21.04
N LEU A 81 17.54 5.80 -21.60
CA LEU A 81 17.69 6.23 -22.99
C LEU A 81 18.12 7.70 -23.05
N GLY A 82 18.60 8.14 -24.21
CA GLY A 82 18.91 9.55 -24.49
C GLY A 82 19.72 10.21 -23.37
N THR A 83 19.26 11.40 -22.96
CA THR A 83 19.91 12.22 -21.92
C THR A 83 20.09 11.49 -20.59
N ALA A 84 19.12 10.65 -20.19
CA ALA A 84 19.25 9.87 -18.95
C ALA A 84 20.36 8.82 -19.04
N SER A 85 20.53 8.19 -20.21
CA SER A 85 21.62 7.23 -20.46
C SER A 85 22.99 7.92 -20.47
N ASP A 86 23.10 9.08 -21.12
CA ASP A 86 24.35 9.86 -21.16
C ASP A 86 24.80 10.31 -19.77
N TRP A 87 23.84 10.76 -18.93
CA TRP A 87 24.07 11.09 -17.53
C TRP A 87 24.58 9.89 -16.74
N PHE A 88 23.93 8.73 -16.86
CA PHE A 88 24.36 7.53 -16.16
C PHE A 88 25.75 7.05 -16.61
N GLY A 89 26.01 7.09 -17.92
CA GLY A 89 27.32 6.79 -18.49
C GLY A 89 28.43 7.67 -17.91
N THR A 90 28.15 8.96 -17.70
CA THR A 90 29.08 9.89 -17.05
C THR A 90 29.41 9.48 -15.62
N LEU A 91 28.39 9.09 -14.82
CA LEU A 91 28.60 8.59 -13.46
C LEU A 91 29.47 7.34 -13.44
N VAL A 92 29.26 6.42 -14.39
CA VAL A 92 30.04 5.18 -14.50
C VAL A 92 31.50 5.48 -14.84
N LEU A 93 31.76 6.35 -15.81
CA LEU A 93 33.12 6.75 -16.20
C LEU A 93 33.87 7.44 -15.04
N GLN A 94 33.17 8.24 -14.26
CA GLN A 94 33.72 8.94 -13.10
C GLN A 94 33.80 8.08 -11.84
N GLN A 95 33.26 6.86 -11.87
CA GLN A 95 33.13 5.99 -10.70
C GLN A 95 32.44 6.71 -9.53
N ALA A 96 31.36 7.42 -9.83
CA ALA A 96 30.67 8.26 -8.87
C ALA A 96 30.29 7.46 -7.61
N PRO A 97 30.55 7.98 -6.38
CA PRO A 97 30.29 7.26 -5.14
C PRO A 97 28.84 6.79 -4.96
N CYS A 98 27.88 7.53 -5.53
CA CYS A 98 26.46 7.17 -5.49
C CYS A 98 26.17 5.82 -6.16
N LEU A 99 27.02 5.32 -7.06
CA LEU A 99 26.84 4.02 -7.72
C LEU A 99 27.06 2.81 -6.79
N GLN A 100 27.53 3.03 -5.54
CA GLN A 100 27.71 1.97 -4.54
C GLN A 100 26.53 1.84 -3.56
N ASN A 101 25.60 2.80 -3.55
CA ASN A 101 24.50 2.85 -2.60
C ASN A 101 23.22 3.26 -3.34
N TYR A 102 22.19 2.41 -3.28
CA TYR A 102 20.97 2.61 -4.06
C TYR A 102 20.23 3.89 -3.65
N GLU A 103 20.19 4.22 -2.36
CA GLU A 103 19.52 5.42 -1.86
C GLU A 103 20.21 6.71 -2.34
N ALA A 104 21.54 6.75 -2.29
CA ALA A 104 22.34 7.85 -2.81
C ALA A 104 22.16 8.01 -4.33
N PHE A 105 22.14 6.90 -5.07
CA PHE A 105 21.85 6.91 -6.51
C PHE A 105 20.45 7.48 -6.80
N ILE A 106 19.42 7.03 -6.08
CA ILE A 106 18.04 7.50 -6.29
C ILE A 106 17.91 8.99 -5.96
N THR A 107 18.64 9.49 -4.96
CA THR A 107 18.69 10.92 -4.65
C THR A 107 19.28 11.73 -5.80
N GLU A 108 20.44 11.32 -6.32
CA GLU A 108 21.06 11.98 -7.49
C GLU A 108 20.18 11.87 -8.75
N PHE A 109 19.56 10.71 -8.96
CA PHE A 109 18.64 10.48 -10.08
C PHE A 109 17.41 11.40 -9.96
N GLY A 110 16.86 11.56 -8.76
CA GLY A 110 15.77 12.49 -8.48
C GLY A 110 16.16 13.95 -8.69
N ASN A 111 17.35 14.34 -8.25
CA ASN A 111 17.87 15.70 -8.44
C ASN A 111 17.96 16.10 -9.92
N ASN A 112 18.23 15.14 -10.81
CA ASN A 112 18.41 15.39 -12.24
C ASN A 112 17.11 15.24 -13.07
N PHE A 113 16.20 14.35 -12.69
CA PHE A 113 15.07 13.96 -13.56
C PHE A 113 13.68 14.02 -12.92
N SER A 114 13.57 14.22 -11.59
CA SER A 114 12.27 14.36 -10.95
C SER A 114 11.69 15.77 -11.11
N ASP A 115 10.39 15.91 -10.90
CA ASP A 115 9.76 17.22 -10.78
C ASP A 115 10.06 17.82 -9.40
N PRO A 116 10.85 18.91 -9.29
CA PRO A 116 11.18 19.51 -7.99
C PRO A 116 9.94 20.06 -7.26
N SER A 117 8.86 20.32 -8.00
CA SER A 117 7.58 20.78 -7.46
C SER A 117 6.62 19.64 -7.13
N HIS A 118 7.01 18.36 -7.30
CA HIS A 118 6.12 17.21 -7.11
C HIS A 118 5.45 17.23 -5.73
N SER A 119 6.23 17.38 -4.66
CA SER A 119 5.69 17.41 -3.30
C SER A 119 4.74 18.59 -3.06
N ILE A 120 5.01 19.76 -3.67
CA ILE A 120 4.11 20.93 -3.61
C ILE A 120 2.79 20.62 -4.31
N LYS A 121 2.85 20.02 -5.51
CA LYS A 121 1.67 19.63 -6.29
C LYS A 121 0.83 18.61 -5.52
N VAL A 122 1.45 17.57 -4.97
CA VAL A 122 0.77 16.54 -4.16
C VAL A 122 0.11 17.16 -2.92
N ARG A 123 0.79 18.06 -2.21
CA ARG A 123 0.18 18.82 -1.09
C ARG A 123 -1.00 19.68 -1.55
N GLY A 124 -1.01 20.18 -2.78
CA GLY A 124 -2.15 20.87 -3.37
C GLY A 124 -3.32 19.92 -3.67
N LEU A 125 -3.02 18.75 -4.23
CA LEU A 125 -4.00 17.72 -4.57
C LEU A 125 -4.67 17.14 -3.32
N ILE A 126 -3.90 16.77 -2.28
CA ILE A 126 -4.45 16.16 -1.07
C ILE A 126 -5.42 17.12 -0.35
N ARG A 127 -5.12 18.43 -0.31
CA ARG A 127 -6.02 19.45 0.28
C ARG A 127 -7.32 19.62 -0.51
N LYS A 128 -7.31 19.29 -1.80
CA LYS A 128 -8.48 19.36 -2.69
C LYS A 128 -9.17 18.00 -2.89
N CYS A 129 -8.60 16.91 -2.36
CA CYS A 129 -9.15 15.57 -2.47
C CYS A 129 -10.47 15.50 -1.68
N ARG A 130 -11.55 15.11 -2.36
CA ARG A 130 -12.91 15.03 -1.79
C ARG A 130 -13.54 13.69 -2.18
N GLN A 131 -14.34 13.13 -1.28
CA GLN A 131 -15.11 11.92 -1.53
C GLN A 131 -16.10 12.13 -2.67
N GLY A 132 -16.82 13.26 -2.71
CA GLY A 132 -17.85 13.47 -3.75
C GLY A 132 -18.88 12.33 -3.78
N PRO A 133 -19.26 11.80 -4.96
CA PRO A 133 -20.28 10.75 -5.10
C PRO A 133 -19.72 9.32 -4.99
N ILE A 134 -18.41 9.15 -4.86
CA ILE A 134 -17.80 7.81 -4.81
C ILE A 134 -17.86 7.23 -3.39
N SER A 135 -17.68 5.90 -3.30
CA SER A 135 -17.64 5.21 -2.01
C SER A 135 -16.45 5.66 -1.16
N VAL A 136 -16.56 5.50 0.16
CA VAL A 136 -15.48 5.88 1.08
C VAL A 136 -14.19 5.10 0.78
N ILE A 137 -14.30 3.83 0.36
CA ILE A 137 -13.12 3.02 0.04
C ILE A 137 -12.39 3.51 -1.22
N ALA A 138 -13.13 3.96 -2.24
CA ALA A 138 -12.55 4.52 -3.45
C ALA A 138 -11.83 5.85 -3.14
N TYR A 139 -12.50 6.72 -2.37
CA TYR A 139 -11.90 7.97 -1.88
C TYR A 139 -10.63 7.71 -1.06
N ALA A 140 -10.67 6.78 -0.10
CA ALA A 140 -9.53 6.43 0.72
C ALA A 140 -8.34 5.90 -0.10
N THR A 141 -8.61 5.18 -1.19
CA THR A 141 -7.55 4.68 -2.08
C THR A 141 -6.82 5.83 -2.79
N GLU A 142 -7.56 6.79 -3.32
CA GLU A 142 -6.98 7.99 -3.93
C GLU A 142 -6.21 8.82 -2.88
N PHE A 143 -6.82 9.03 -1.71
CA PHE A 143 -6.21 9.79 -0.63
C PHE A 143 -4.90 9.17 -0.14
N ARG A 144 -4.83 7.84 0.05
CA ARG A 144 -3.58 7.14 0.42
C ARG A 144 -2.47 7.35 -0.60
N SER A 145 -2.81 7.35 -1.89
CA SER A 145 -1.83 7.59 -2.95
C SER A 145 -1.20 8.97 -2.84
N LEU A 146 -2.00 10.00 -2.51
CA LEU A 146 -1.52 11.37 -2.27
C LEU A 146 -0.79 11.49 -0.93
N ALA A 147 -1.26 10.81 0.11
CA ALA A 147 -0.69 10.87 1.46
C ALA A 147 0.79 10.48 1.49
N ARG A 148 1.14 9.37 0.81
CA ARG A 148 2.51 8.83 0.74
C ARG A 148 3.53 9.88 0.28
N ASP A 149 3.18 10.70 -0.69
CA ASP A 149 4.11 11.62 -1.36
C ASP A 149 3.94 13.09 -0.87
N SER A 150 3.06 13.32 0.13
CA SER A 150 2.70 14.66 0.62
C SER A 150 3.65 15.24 1.67
N GLY A 151 4.30 14.37 2.45
CA GLY A 151 5.10 14.74 3.63
C GLY A 151 4.28 15.19 4.85
N PHE A 152 2.97 14.94 4.87
CA PHE A 152 2.12 15.20 6.04
C PHE A 152 2.28 14.11 7.10
N ASP A 153 2.24 14.52 8.37
CA ASP A 153 2.14 13.59 9.49
C ASP A 153 0.72 13.02 9.62
N ASN A 154 0.55 12.02 10.50
CA ASN A 154 -0.74 11.35 10.67
C ASN A 154 -1.84 12.31 11.13
N THR A 155 -1.53 13.26 12.03
CA THR A 155 -2.50 14.25 12.51
C THR A 155 -3.02 15.12 11.37
N ALA A 156 -2.13 15.65 10.52
CA ALA A 156 -2.52 16.42 9.36
C ALA A 156 -3.27 15.56 8.32
N LEU A 157 -2.86 14.31 8.12
CA LEU A 157 -3.54 13.38 7.22
C LEU A 157 -4.97 13.07 7.68
N VAL A 158 -5.19 12.85 8.97
CA VAL A 158 -6.53 12.63 9.55
C VAL A 158 -7.40 13.86 9.36
N ASP A 159 -6.92 15.06 9.72
CA ASP A 159 -7.67 16.31 9.53
C ASP A 159 -8.06 16.50 8.05
N GLN A 160 -7.12 16.32 7.12
CA GLN A 160 -7.40 16.48 5.69
C GLN A 160 -8.34 15.41 5.14
N PHE A 161 -8.23 14.16 5.61
CA PHE A 161 -9.12 13.07 5.21
C PHE A 161 -10.56 13.35 5.64
N LEU A 162 -10.76 13.74 6.90
CA LEU A 162 -12.08 14.06 7.45
C LEU A 162 -12.73 15.25 6.72
N ARG A 163 -11.96 16.30 6.37
CA ARG A 163 -12.45 17.43 5.56
C ARG A 163 -12.91 17.01 4.17
N GLY A 164 -12.39 15.90 3.65
CA GLY A 164 -12.76 15.42 2.33
C GLY A 164 -13.94 14.46 2.32
N LEU A 165 -14.34 13.89 3.46
CA LEU A 165 -15.49 13.01 3.55
C LEU A 165 -16.81 13.76 3.27
N SER A 166 -17.79 13.01 2.77
CA SER A 166 -19.13 13.55 2.57
C SER A 166 -19.80 13.91 3.90
N PRO A 167 -20.68 14.94 3.92
CA PRO A 167 -21.38 15.35 5.14
C PRO A 167 -22.17 14.21 5.81
N LYS A 168 -22.75 13.30 5.01
CA LYS A 168 -23.48 12.13 5.51
C LYS A 168 -22.58 11.25 6.37
N ILE A 169 -21.38 10.90 5.89
CA ILE A 169 -20.42 10.09 6.66
C ILE A 169 -19.94 10.86 7.89
N MET A 170 -19.60 12.15 7.74
CA MET A 170 -19.13 12.99 8.83
C MET A 170 -20.13 13.06 9.99
N GLN A 171 -21.43 13.13 9.72
CA GLN A 171 -22.46 13.17 10.77
C GLN A 171 -22.41 11.94 11.70
N TYR A 172 -22.15 10.75 11.16
CA TYR A 172 -22.01 9.53 11.96
C TYR A 172 -20.64 9.42 12.65
N LEU A 173 -19.61 10.04 12.08
CA LEU A 173 -18.28 10.08 12.69
C LEU A 173 -18.20 11.05 13.88
N MET A 174 -18.97 12.14 13.88
CA MET A 174 -18.97 13.14 14.97
C MET A 174 -19.34 12.57 16.35
N VAL A 175 -20.04 11.43 16.39
CA VAL A 175 -20.44 10.77 17.64
C VAL A 175 -19.49 9.65 18.06
N THR A 176 -18.39 9.46 17.34
CA THR A 176 -17.39 8.41 17.58
C THR A 176 -16.07 9.03 18.01
N ASP A 177 -15.35 8.38 18.93
CA ASP A 177 -13.97 8.76 19.24
C ASP A 177 -13.08 8.51 18.01
N LEU A 178 -12.52 9.58 17.44
CA LEU A 178 -11.71 9.49 16.24
C LEU A 178 -10.26 9.14 16.59
N PRO A 179 -9.65 8.17 15.89
CA PRO A 179 -8.26 7.78 16.13
C PRO A 179 -7.28 8.76 15.48
N ASP A 180 -6.06 8.83 16.00
CA ASP A 180 -4.98 9.68 15.47
C ASP A 180 -4.28 9.11 14.23
N SER A 181 -4.63 7.88 13.84
CA SER A 181 -4.07 7.18 12.68
C SER A 181 -4.99 7.35 11.47
N LEU A 182 -4.41 7.69 10.31
CA LEU A 182 -5.14 7.74 9.04
C LEU A 182 -5.82 6.40 8.75
N GLU A 183 -5.11 5.29 8.94
CA GLU A 183 -5.64 3.96 8.62
C GLU A 183 -6.81 3.55 9.49
N ASP A 184 -6.78 3.88 10.78
CA ASP A 184 -7.89 3.56 11.68
C ASP A 184 -9.09 4.47 11.43
N THR A 185 -8.85 5.74 11.08
CA THR A 185 -9.91 6.67 10.65
C THR A 185 -10.59 6.17 9.38
N ILE A 186 -9.82 5.67 8.40
CA ILE A 186 -10.36 5.06 7.18
C ILE A 186 -11.20 3.83 7.52
N LYS A 187 -10.73 2.92 8.38
CA LYS A 187 -11.47 1.71 8.77
C LYS A 187 -12.84 2.03 9.36
N ILE A 188 -12.91 3.02 10.26
CA ILE A 188 -14.18 3.44 10.87
C ILE A 188 -15.09 4.06 9.82
N SER A 189 -14.55 4.93 8.97
CA SER A 189 -15.30 5.60 7.90
C SER A 189 -15.92 4.62 6.91
N VAL A 190 -15.16 3.59 6.48
CA VAL A 190 -15.67 2.51 5.61
C VAL A 190 -16.74 1.68 6.31
N ARG A 191 -16.57 1.39 7.60
CA ARG A 191 -17.59 0.67 8.38
C ARG A 191 -18.90 1.45 8.47
N VAL A 192 -18.82 2.77 8.65
CA VAL A 192 -19.97 3.67 8.64
C VAL A 192 -20.67 3.66 7.28
N ASP A 193 -19.91 3.80 6.19
CA ASP A 193 -20.43 3.77 4.81
C ASP A 193 -21.22 2.48 4.54
N ASN A 194 -20.64 1.33 4.88
CA ASN A 194 -21.30 0.03 4.73
C ASN A 194 -22.57 -0.09 5.57
N ARG A 195 -22.57 0.41 6.81
CA ARG A 195 -23.76 0.37 7.69
C ARG A 195 -24.89 1.23 7.16
N ILE A 196 -24.57 2.43 6.68
CA ILE A 196 -25.53 3.33 6.04
C ILE A 196 -26.15 2.64 4.84
N TYR A 197 -25.33 2.04 3.97
CA TYR A 197 -25.81 1.29 2.82
C TYR A 197 -26.76 0.16 3.25
N THR A 198 -26.41 -0.62 4.28
CA THR A 198 -27.29 -1.68 4.81
C THR A 198 -28.63 -1.13 5.32
N VAL A 199 -28.62 -0.03 6.07
CA VAL A 199 -29.85 0.60 6.59
C VAL A 199 -30.73 1.12 5.45
N ASP A 200 -30.13 1.75 4.44
CA ASP A 200 -30.84 2.26 3.27
C ASP A 200 -31.52 1.11 2.48
N GLN A 201 -30.86 -0.06 2.37
CA GLN A 201 -31.47 -1.27 1.78
C GLN A 201 -32.67 -1.77 2.60
N ILE A 202 -32.52 -1.91 3.92
CA ILE A 202 -33.61 -2.36 4.81
C ILE A 202 -34.82 -1.43 4.71
N ASN A 203 -34.59 -0.11 4.72
CA ASN A 203 -35.66 0.87 4.63
C ASN A 203 -36.35 0.85 3.25
N GLY A 204 -35.60 0.59 2.17
CA GLY A 204 -36.16 0.39 0.83
C GLY A 204 -37.06 -0.84 0.75
N ASP A 205 -36.62 -1.97 1.31
CA ASP A 205 -37.38 -3.22 1.34
C ASP A 205 -38.64 -3.11 2.21
N GLN A 206 -38.57 -2.39 3.33
CA GLN A 206 -39.73 -2.17 4.20
C GLN A 206 -40.85 -1.34 3.54
N ILE A 207 -40.55 -0.47 2.57
CA ILE A 207 -41.58 0.28 1.83
C ILE A 207 -42.45 -0.68 0.99
N LEU A 208 -41.88 -1.79 0.51
CA LEU A 208 -42.60 -2.84 -0.22
C LEU A 208 -43.40 -3.77 0.72
N GLU A 209 -42.85 -4.09 1.89
CA GLU A 209 -43.46 -5.00 2.88
C GLU A 209 -44.55 -4.34 3.77
N ARG A 210 -44.67 -3.01 3.77
CA ARG A 210 -45.75 -2.29 4.51
C ARG A 210 -47.17 -2.70 4.08
N SER A 211 -47.33 -3.41 2.96
CA SER A 211 -48.61 -4.00 2.53
C SER A 211 -49.04 -5.25 3.33
N ARG A 212 -48.16 -5.83 4.15
CA ARG A 212 -48.40 -7.10 4.87
C ARG A 212 -48.00 -7.03 6.35
N ASN A 213 -48.41 -5.99 7.07
CA ASN A 213 -48.25 -6.00 8.53
C ASN A 213 -49.40 -6.80 9.19
N PRO A 214 -49.17 -8.03 9.70
CA PRO A 214 -50.21 -8.83 10.36
C PRO A 214 -50.61 -8.29 11.74
N PHE A 215 -49.89 -7.28 12.26
CA PHE A 215 -50.19 -6.61 13.52
C PHE A 215 -50.97 -5.29 13.34
N ALA A 216 -51.28 -4.88 12.11
CA ALA A 216 -52.26 -3.83 11.84
C ALA A 216 -53.67 -4.37 12.14
N ARG A 217 -54.00 -4.45 13.43
CA ARG A 217 -55.19 -5.08 13.98
C ARG A 217 -56.48 -4.65 13.27
N GLN A 218 -57.31 -5.66 12.99
CA GLN A 218 -58.76 -5.55 12.88
C GLN A 218 -59.27 -4.65 14.01
N ALA A 219 -59.80 -3.48 13.64
CA ALA A 219 -60.64 -2.70 14.53
C ALA A 219 -61.89 -3.55 14.80
N HIS A 220 -61.96 -4.17 15.98
CA HIS A 220 -63.21 -4.73 16.49
C HIS A 220 -64.23 -3.59 16.55
N ILE A 221 -65.16 -3.59 15.59
CA ILE A 221 -66.34 -2.75 15.62
C ILE A 221 -67.17 -3.23 16.81
N ASN A 222 -67.15 -2.48 17.90
CA ASN A 222 -68.13 -2.63 18.98
C ASN A 222 -69.51 -2.36 18.36
N GLN A 223 -70.32 -3.41 18.22
CA GLN A 223 -71.75 -3.23 17.99
C GLN A 223 -72.40 -2.76 19.29
N PRO A 224 -73.22 -1.71 19.29
CA PRO A 224 -73.97 -1.32 20.47
C PRO A 224 -75.11 -2.32 20.71
N ILE A 225 -75.22 -2.79 21.95
CA ILE A 225 -76.38 -3.49 22.48
C ILE A 225 -77.40 -2.43 22.90
N SER A 226 -78.63 -2.49 22.41
CA SER A 226 -79.89 -1.99 23.03
C SER A 226 -81.05 -2.47 22.14
N GLU A 227 -81.75 -3.53 22.55
CA GLU A 227 -83.12 -3.54 23.17
C GLU A 227 -84.24 -3.66 22.14
#